data_AF-A0A0F9EUD0-F1
#
_entry.id   AF-A0A0F9EUD0-F1
#
_cell.length_a   1.000
_cell.length_b   1.000
_cell.length_c   1.000
_cell.angle_alpha   90.00
_cell.angle_beta   90.00
_cell.angle_gamma   90.00
#
_symmetry.space_group_name_H-M   'P 1'
#
loop_
_entity.id
_entity.type
_entity.pdbx_description
1 polymer ?
#
loop_
_entity_poly.entity_id
_entity_poly.type
_entity_poly.pdbx_seq_one_letter_code
_entity_poly.pdbx_strand_id
1 'polypeptide(L)'
;VYAGSSYGKQAMLAIRLQDATGDITGTDNVVWRLNRYTPYVPSPLLYKNLLYFLRHYQGIMTCLNAKTGEAIYGPTRLPGVNNVYASPVGAAGRVYIAAQNGVTLVLKHGARPIVLATNRIDEGINASPAIAGGEMFLRGEHHLYCIAE
;
A
#
# COMPACT_ATOMS: atom_id res chain seq x y z
N VAL A 1 -7.47 1.93 -13.77
CA VAL A 1 -6.38 1.04 -13.30
C VAL A 1 -5.27 1.87 -12.72
N TYR A 2 -4.60 1.37 -11.68
CA TYR A 2 -3.37 1.97 -11.16
C TYR A 2 -2.21 1.01 -11.41
N ALA A 3 -1.08 1.51 -11.88
CA ALA A 3 0.09 0.71 -12.22
C ALA A 3 1.35 1.34 -11.64
N GLY A 4 2.22 0.53 -11.02
CA GLY A 4 3.43 0.99 -10.34
C GLY A 4 4.67 0.20 -10.74
N SER A 5 5.82 0.86 -10.77
CA SER A 5 7.15 0.27 -10.99
C SER A 5 8.20 1.11 -10.27
N SER A 6 9.26 0.47 -9.76
CA SER A 6 10.40 1.19 -9.19
C SER A 6 11.77 0.51 -9.36
N TYR A 7 11.89 -0.61 -10.08
CA TYR A 7 13.18 -1.30 -10.25
C TYR A 7 14.04 -0.71 -11.38
N GLY A 8 13.52 -0.68 -12.62
CA GLY A 8 14.19 -0.03 -13.75
C GLY A 8 13.81 1.43 -13.92
N LYS A 9 12.51 1.72 -13.87
CA LYS A 9 11.94 3.07 -13.99
C LYS A 9 10.92 3.30 -12.89
N GLN A 10 11.03 4.45 -12.21
CA GLN A 10 10.04 4.89 -11.25
C GLN A 10 8.80 5.43 -11.98
N ALA A 11 7.68 4.75 -11.80
CA ALA A 11 6.38 5.16 -12.30
C ALA A 11 5.28 4.74 -11.33
N MET A 12 4.31 5.62 -11.10
CA MET A 12 3.01 5.31 -10.53
C MET A 12 1.99 6.05 -11.38
N LEU A 13 1.04 5.33 -11.95
CA LEU A 13 0.12 5.82 -12.98
C LEU A 13 -1.32 5.58 -12.56
N ALA A 14 -2.20 6.51 -12.91
CA ALA A 14 -3.61 6.20 -13.11
C ALA A 14 -3.91 6.14 -14.61
N ILE A 15 -4.52 5.04 -15.03
CA ILE A 15 -4.87 4.77 -16.41
C ILE A 15 -6.39 4.58 -16.49
N ARG A 16 -7.05 5.41 -17.29
CA ARG A 16 -8.45 5.25 -17.68
C ARG A 16 -8.50 4.30 -18.87
N LEU A 17 -9.13 3.15 -18.69
CA LEU A 17 -9.20 2.12 -19.72
C LEU A 17 -10.32 2.35 -20.74
N GLN A 18 -11.28 3.23 -20.44
CA GLN A 18 -12.36 3.54 -21.36
C GLN A 18 -11.77 4.06 -22.69
N ASP A 19 -12.13 3.39 -23.77
CA ASP A 19 -11.69 3.68 -25.15
C ASP A 19 -10.17 3.63 -25.38
N ALA A 20 -9.41 3.08 -24.43
CA ALA A 20 -7.97 2.93 -24.54
C ALA A 20 -7.61 1.80 -25.52
N THR A 21 -6.92 2.11 -26.61
CA THR A 21 -6.43 1.12 -27.60
C THR A 21 -5.00 1.44 -28.03
N GLY A 22 -4.15 0.42 -28.18
CA GLY A 22 -2.77 0.61 -28.65
C GLY A 22 -1.86 1.29 -27.61
N ASP A 23 -0.90 2.10 -28.09
CA ASP A 23 -0.04 2.91 -27.22
C ASP A 23 -0.78 4.17 -26.77
N ILE A 24 -1.04 4.26 -25.48
CA ILE A 24 -1.74 5.38 -24.84
C ILE A 24 -0.79 6.42 -24.24
N THR A 25 0.52 6.33 -24.50
CA THR A 25 1.51 7.27 -23.96
C THR A 25 1.21 8.69 -24.43
N GLY A 26 1.11 9.63 -23.48
CA GLY A 26 0.84 11.04 -23.77
C GLY A 26 -0.62 11.37 -24.06
N THR A 27 -1.51 10.39 -24.05
CA THR A 27 -2.97 10.60 -24.17
C THR A 27 -3.62 10.91 -22.82
N ASP A 28 -4.85 11.40 -22.85
CA ASP A 28 -5.68 11.66 -21.66
C ASP A 28 -6.12 10.38 -20.92
N ASN A 29 -5.85 9.19 -21.49
CA ASN A 29 -6.02 7.93 -20.79
C ASN A 29 -5.02 7.80 -19.62
N VAL A 30 -3.85 8.43 -19.68
CA VAL A 30 -2.92 8.53 -18.55
C VAL A 30 -3.29 9.75 -17.70
N VAL A 31 -4.22 9.55 -16.77
CA VAL A 31 -4.85 10.63 -15.99
C VAL A 31 -3.84 11.40 -15.13
N TRP A 32 -2.91 10.69 -14.52
CA TRP A 32 -1.80 11.29 -13.79
C TRP A 32 -0.63 10.32 -13.72
N ARG A 33 0.56 10.88 -13.48
CA ARG A 33 1.81 10.13 -13.31
C ARG A 33 2.66 10.72 -12.20
N LEU A 34 3.24 9.84 -11.39
CA LEU A 34 4.37 10.13 -10.52
C LEU A 34 5.58 9.32 -10.96
N ASN A 35 6.76 9.90 -10.83
CA ASN A 35 8.04 9.32 -11.23
C ASN A 35 9.05 9.26 -10.06
N ARG A 36 8.55 9.36 -8.82
CA ARG A 36 9.34 9.35 -7.60
C ARG A 36 8.59 8.65 -6.48
N TYR A 37 9.33 8.06 -5.55
CA TYR A 37 8.80 7.37 -4.36
C TYR A 37 7.81 6.23 -4.67
N THR A 38 7.96 5.57 -5.81
CA THR A 38 6.99 4.61 -6.37
C THR A 38 7.17 3.19 -5.80
N PRO A 39 6.15 2.31 -5.88
CA PRO A 39 6.20 0.96 -5.34
C PRO A 39 6.99 -0.01 -6.22
N TYR A 40 7.45 -1.11 -5.60
CA TYR A 40 8.03 -2.24 -6.32
C TYR A 40 7.44 -3.59 -5.87
N VAL A 41 7.60 -3.94 -4.59
CA VAL A 41 7.20 -5.27 -4.09
C VAL A 41 5.74 -5.28 -3.60
N PRO A 42 5.35 -4.50 -2.58
CA PRO A 42 3.96 -4.39 -2.16
C PRO A 42 3.14 -3.66 -3.22
N SER A 43 1.98 -4.23 -3.53
CA SER A 43 1.00 -3.59 -4.41
C SER A 43 0.38 -2.37 -3.74
N PRO A 44 0.01 -1.32 -4.51
CA PRO A 44 -0.77 -0.21 -3.98
C PRO A 44 -2.12 -0.66 -3.41
N LEU A 45 -2.56 0.00 -2.35
CA LEU A 45 -3.90 -0.13 -1.80
C LEU A 45 -4.75 1.07 -2.24
N LEU A 46 -5.78 0.81 -3.03
CA LEU A 46 -6.89 1.76 -3.18
C LEU A 46 -7.90 1.49 -2.07
N TYR A 47 -8.10 2.44 -1.16
CA TYR A 47 -9.12 2.33 -0.13
C TYR A 47 -9.98 3.61 -0.11
N LYS A 48 -11.26 3.45 -0.48
CA LYS A 48 -12.16 4.56 -0.85
C LYS A 48 -11.52 5.42 -1.97
N ASN A 49 -11.31 6.71 -1.75
CA ASN A 49 -10.71 7.62 -2.73
C ASN A 49 -9.21 7.85 -2.52
N LEU A 50 -8.57 7.12 -1.59
CA LEU A 50 -7.16 7.29 -1.27
C LEU A 50 -6.34 6.12 -1.77
N LEU A 51 -5.21 6.43 -2.39
CA LEU A 51 -4.26 5.46 -2.93
C LEU A 51 -2.99 5.46 -2.08
N TYR A 52 -2.74 4.35 -1.41
CA TYR A 52 -1.59 4.14 -0.53
C TYR A 52 -0.57 3.25 -1.21
N PHE A 53 0.70 3.61 -1.12
CA PHE A 53 1.78 2.73 -1.54
C PHE A 53 3.07 3.03 -0.79
N LEU A 54 3.90 2.01 -0.69
CA LEU A 54 5.22 2.10 -0.09
C LEU A 54 6.28 2.33 -1.16
N ARG A 55 7.29 3.14 -0.87
CA ARG A 55 8.43 3.34 -1.77
C ARG A 55 9.22 2.03 -1.85
N HIS A 56 9.30 1.44 -3.04
CA HIS A 56 10.02 0.19 -3.28
C HIS A 56 9.47 -0.95 -2.38
N TYR A 57 10.18 -1.33 -1.31
CA TYR A 57 9.72 -2.20 -0.21
C TYR A 57 10.00 -1.56 1.17
N GLN A 58 10.25 -0.25 1.20
CA GLN A 58 10.68 0.45 2.41
C GLN A 58 9.46 0.90 3.22
N GLY A 59 9.64 1.10 4.52
CA GLY A 59 8.64 1.73 5.39
C GLY A 59 8.45 3.24 5.13
N ILE A 60 8.37 3.68 3.87
CA ILE A 60 8.04 5.06 3.47
C ILE A 60 6.73 5.02 2.71
N MET A 61 5.68 5.58 3.26
CA MET A 61 4.37 5.62 2.62
C MET A 61 4.09 6.95 1.94
N THR A 62 3.48 6.86 0.77
CA THR A 62 2.80 7.96 0.08
C THR A 62 1.30 7.67 0.08
N CYS A 63 0.48 8.70 0.30
CA CYS A 63 -0.97 8.64 0.16
C CYS A 63 -1.42 9.73 -0.82
N LEU A 64 -2.10 9.33 -1.88
CA LEU A 64 -2.60 10.25 -2.90
C LEU A 64 -4.13 10.29 -2.92
N ASN A 65 -4.67 11.40 -3.43
CA ASN A 65 -5.99 11.39 -4.02
C ASN A 65 -5.94 10.48 -5.26
N ALA A 66 -6.72 9.40 -5.26
CA ALA A 66 -6.66 8.41 -6.33
C ALA A 66 -7.08 8.98 -7.70
N LYS A 67 -7.97 9.99 -7.72
CA LYS A 67 -8.46 10.59 -8.96
C LYS A 67 -7.50 11.63 -9.55
N THR A 68 -6.90 12.47 -8.70
CA THR A 68 -6.07 13.60 -9.16
C THR A 68 -4.57 13.30 -9.12
N GLY A 69 -4.13 12.31 -8.34
CA GLY A 69 -2.72 12.01 -8.12
C GLY A 69 -2.02 12.97 -7.17
N GLU A 70 -2.75 13.96 -6.61
CA GLU A 70 -2.23 14.91 -5.64
C GLU A 70 -1.89 14.20 -4.32
N ALA A 71 -0.76 14.57 -3.73
CA ALA A 71 -0.37 14.05 -2.44
C ALA A 71 -1.30 14.58 -1.35
N ILE A 72 -1.94 13.65 -0.62
CA ILE A 72 -2.63 13.97 0.62
C ILE A 72 -1.61 14.06 1.75
N TYR A 73 -0.68 13.11 1.78
CA TYR A 73 0.51 13.17 2.62
C TYR A 73 1.61 12.26 2.08
N GLY A 74 2.80 12.43 2.63
CA GLY A 74 3.97 11.65 2.31
C GLY A 74 4.85 12.28 1.23
N PRO A 75 6.04 11.72 1.00
CA PRO A 75 6.57 10.48 1.59
C PRO A 75 6.80 10.58 3.12
N THR A 76 6.28 9.62 3.89
CA THR A 76 6.41 9.59 5.36
C THR A 76 7.01 8.28 5.83
N ARG A 77 8.05 8.35 6.68
CA ARG A 77 8.61 7.19 7.36
C ARG A 77 7.59 6.63 8.35
N LEU A 78 7.24 5.37 8.21
CA LEU A 78 6.44 4.64 9.17
C LEU A 78 7.35 4.09 10.29
N PRO A 79 6.94 4.21 11.56
CA PRO A 79 7.76 3.76 12.68
C PRO A 79 7.81 2.24 12.77
N GLY A 80 8.98 1.66 13.05
CA GLY A 80 9.12 0.23 13.37
C GLY A 80 8.97 -0.75 12.21
N VAL A 81 8.55 -0.32 11.01
CA VAL A 81 8.46 -1.17 9.82
C VAL A 81 9.60 -0.92 8.85
N ASN A 82 10.22 -2.00 8.40
CA ASN A 82 11.22 -2.04 7.33
C ASN A 82 11.00 -3.31 6.49
N ASN A 83 11.55 -3.37 5.27
CA ASN A 83 11.43 -4.51 4.37
C ASN A 83 9.98 -5.05 4.25
N VAL A 84 9.07 -4.19 3.82
CA VAL A 84 7.66 -4.48 3.68
C VAL A 84 7.40 -5.12 2.31
N TYR A 85 7.19 -6.42 2.30
CA TYR A 85 6.87 -7.19 1.10
C TYR A 85 5.37 -7.42 0.97
N ALA A 86 4.69 -7.59 2.11
CA ALA A 86 3.24 -7.70 2.17
C ALA A 86 2.58 -6.42 1.65
N SER A 87 1.55 -6.57 0.82
CA SER A 87 0.78 -5.42 0.36
C SER A 87 -0.11 -4.90 1.50
N PRO A 88 -0.25 -3.58 1.67
CA PRO A 88 -1.17 -3.02 2.64
C PRO A 88 -2.62 -3.41 2.32
N VAL A 89 -3.43 -3.59 3.35
CA VAL A 89 -4.88 -3.86 3.21
C VAL A 89 -5.70 -2.84 3.99
N GLY A 90 -6.92 -2.59 3.52
CA GLY A 90 -7.84 -1.62 4.12
C GLY A 90 -9.12 -2.29 4.61
N ALA A 91 -9.49 -2.08 5.87
CA ALA A 91 -10.75 -2.53 6.45
C ALA A 91 -11.13 -1.67 7.65
N ALA A 92 -12.42 -1.57 7.98
CA ALA A 92 -12.92 -0.87 9.17
C ALA A 92 -12.36 0.56 9.37
N GLY A 93 -12.09 1.31 8.29
CA GLY A 93 -11.52 2.66 8.37
C GLY A 93 -10.04 2.70 8.80
N ARG A 94 -9.34 1.57 8.64
CA ARG A 94 -7.93 1.38 9.00
C ARG A 94 -7.14 0.85 7.81
N VAL A 95 -5.85 1.16 7.78
CA VAL A 95 -4.87 0.62 6.83
C VAL A 95 -3.87 -0.22 7.61
N TYR A 96 -3.71 -1.47 7.21
CA TYR A 96 -2.88 -2.46 7.89
C TYR A 96 -1.65 -2.75 7.06
N ILE A 97 -0.50 -2.78 7.72
CA ILE A 97 0.81 -2.97 7.08
C ILE A 97 1.54 -4.04 7.88
N ALA A 98 1.96 -5.11 7.23
CA ALA A 98 2.75 -6.17 7.83
C ALA A 98 4.17 -6.16 7.25
N ALA A 99 5.18 -6.25 8.10
CA ALA A 99 6.58 -6.17 7.70
C ALA A 99 7.31 -7.49 7.94
N GLN A 100 8.42 -7.69 7.22
CA GLN A 100 9.27 -8.89 7.38
C GLN A 100 9.85 -9.06 8.78
N ASN A 101 9.92 -8.00 9.58
CA ASN A 101 10.41 -8.05 10.95
C ASN A 101 9.32 -8.42 11.98
N GLY A 102 8.17 -8.93 11.52
CA GLY A 102 7.03 -9.33 12.35
C GLY A 102 6.21 -8.17 12.91
N VAL A 103 6.59 -6.92 12.63
CA VAL A 103 5.81 -5.75 13.06
C VAL A 103 4.59 -5.58 12.15
N THR A 104 3.43 -5.37 12.76
CA THR A 104 2.22 -4.93 12.06
C THR A 104 1.81 -3.54 12.55
N LEU A 105 1.59 -2.62 11.61
CA LEU A 105 1.08 -1.28 11.90
C LEU A 105 -0.37 -1.16 11.49
N VAL A 106 -1.14 -0.48 12.33
CA VAL A 106 -2.50 -0.08 12.05
C VAL A 106 -2.53 1.44 11.96
N LEU A 107 -2.85 1.96 10.78
CA LEU A 107 -3.03 3.40 10.56
C LEU A 107 -4.51 3.74 10.44
N LYS A 108 -4.90 4.94 10.88
CA LYS A 108 -6.21 5.50 10.57
C LYS A 108 -6.27 5.85 9.08
N HIS A 109 -7.31 5.40 8.38
CA HIS A 109 -7.60 5.90 7.04
C HIS A 109 -8.00 7.38 7.11
N GLY A 110 -7.35 8.24 6.32
CA GLY A 110 -7.71 9.66 6.23
C GLY A 110 -6.57 10.54 5.73
N ALA A 111 -6.66 11.83 6.05
CA ALA A 111 -5.78 12.87 5.53
C ALA A 111 -4.39 12.97 6.22
N ARG A 112 -4.12 12.15 7.24
CA ARG A 112 -2.86 12.16 7.98
C ARG A 112 -2.43 10.73 8.34
N PRO A 113 -1.12 10.44 8.39
CA PRO A 113 -0.60 9.13 8.77
C PRO A 113 -0.65 8.94 10.29
N ILE A 114 -1.86 8.76 10.84
CA ILE A 114 -2.05 8.55 12.28
C ILE A 114 -1.90 7.06 12.60
N VAL A 115 -0.90 6.70 13.39
CA VAL A 115 -0.72 5.34 13.92
C VAL A 115 -1.73 5.11 15.04
N LEU A 116 -2.55 4.07 14.90
CA LEU A 116 -3.52 3.63 15.89
C LEU A 116 -2.96 2.53 16.79
N ALA A 117 -2.16 1.62 16.21
CA ALA A 117 -1.53 0.54 16.94
C ALA A 117 -0.25 0.06 16.22
N THR A 118 0.66 -0.49 17.02
CA THR A 118 1.84 -1.23 16.57
C THR A 118 1.83 -2.56 17.30
N ASN A 119 1.75 -3.66 16.57
CA ASN A 119 1.81 -5.00 17.14
C ASN A 119 3.05 -5.72 16.61
N ARG A 120 3.38 -6.84 17.27
CA ARG A 120 4.48 -7.71 16.89
C ARG A 120 4.02 -9.16 16.98
N ILE A 121 4.37 -9.94 15.98
CA ILE A 121 4.43 -11.40 16.08
C ILE A 121 5.90 -11.82 15.99
N ASP A 122 6.24 -12.97 16.57
CA ASP A 122 7.62 -13.47 16.64
C ASP A 122 8.04 -14.22 15.36
N GLU A 123 7.51 -13.81 14.21
CA GLU A 123 7.82 -14.36 12.88
C GLU A 123 7.81 -13.28 11.80
N GLY A 124 8.59 -13.49 10.74
CA GLY A 124 8.56 -12.61 9.58
C GLY A 124 7.28 -12.75 8.75
N ILE A 125 6.80 -11.64 8.18
CA ILE A 125 5.60 -11.63 7.32
C ILE A 125 5.97 -11.10 5.93
N ASN A 126 5.80 -11.97 4.93
CA ASN A 126 5.92 -11.63 3.51
C ASN A 126 4.56 -11.56 2.80
N ALA A 127 3.56 -12.27 3.31
CA ALA A 127 2.24 -12.35 2.71
C ALA A 127 1.37 -11.16 3.14
N SER A 128 0.60 -10.61 2.20
CA SER A 128 -0.45 -9.63 2.51
C SER A 128 -1.46 -10.21 3.50
N PRO A 129 -1.90 -9.46 4.53
CA PRO A 129 -2.96 -9.92 5.42
C PRO A 129 -4.23 -10.26 4.65
N ALA A 130 -4.92 -11.34 5.02
CA ALA A 130 -6.23 -11.68 4.47
C ALA A 130 -7.32 -11.32 5.48
N ILE A 131 -8.43 -10.73 5.03
CA ILE A 131 -9.53 -10.29 5.91
C ILE A 131 -10.82 -10.98 5.47
N ALA A 132 -11.46 -11.69 6.39
CA ALA A 132 -12.71 -12.40 6.14
C ALA A 132 -13.52 -12.53 7.43
N GLY A 133 -14.84 -12.34 7.37
CA GLY A 133 -15.73 -12.65 8.51
C GLY A 133 -15.52 -11.83 9.79
N GLY A 134 -14.82 -10.68 9.72
CA GLY A 134 -14.42 -9.92 10.92
C GLY A 134 -13.05 -10.31 11.48
N GLU A 135 -12.40 -11.29 10.86
CA GLU A 135 -11.10 -11.83 11.25
C GLU A 135 -10.01 -11.36 10.28
N MET A 136 -8.78 -11.26 10.79
CA MET A 136 -7.57 -11.02 10.01
C MET A 136 -6.62 -12.19 10.14
N PHE A 137 -6.19 -12.73 9.01
CA PHE A 137 -5.23 -13.81 8.93
C PHE A 137 -3.85 -13.28 8.52
N LEU A 138 -2.84 -13.58 9.33
CA LEU A 138 -1.44 -13.25 9.07
C LEU A 138 -0.64 -14.53 8.86
N ARG A 139 -0.05 -14.70 7.68
CA ARG A 139 0.85 -15.82 7.39
C ARG A 139 2.28 -15.43 7.79
N GLY A 140 2.72 -15.95 8.93
CA GLY A 140 4.12 -15.95 9.33
C GLY A 140 4.93 -16.99 8.54
N GLU A 141 6.20 -17.13 8.85
CA GLU A 141 7.09 -18.10 8.21
C GLU A 141 6.65 -19.54 8.50
N HIS A 142 6.23 -19.80 9.74
CA HIS A 142 5.84 -21.13 10.21
C HIS A 142 4.34 -21.21 10.45
N HIS A 143 3.73 -20.19 11.06
CA HIS A 143 2.34 -20.24 11.51
C HIS A 143 1.37 -19.39 10.69
N LEU A 144 0.08 -19.71 10.80
CA LEU A 144 -1.02 -18.85 10.36
C LEU A 144 -1.73 -18.33 11.61
N TYR A 145 -1.71 -17.03 11.81
CA TYR A 145 -2.36 -16.38 12.96
C TYR A 145 -3.73 -15.87 12.54
N CYS A 146 -4.75 -16.11 13.37
CA CYS A 146 -6.06 -15.48 13.26
C CYS A 146 -6.20 -14.42 14.36
N ILE A 147 -6.53 -13.19 13.96
CA ILE A 147 -6.73 -12.05 14.85
C ILE A 147 -8.19 -11.62 14.72
N ALA A 148 -8.92 -11.66 15.84
CA ALA A 148 -10.32 -11.29 15.94
C ALA A 148 -10.56 -10.48 17.23
N GLU A 149 -11.66 -9.72 17.27
CA GLU A 149 -12.15 -9.04 18.48
C GLU A 149 -13.09 -9.95 19.29
#